data_AF-A0A1B2YWS2-F1
#
_entry.id   AF-A0A1B2YWS2-F1
#
_cell.length_a   1.000
_cell.length_b   1.000
_cell.length_c   1.000
_cell.angle_alpha   90.00
_cell.angle_beta   90.00
_cell.angle_gamma   90.00
#
_symmetry.space_group_name_H-M   'P 1'
#
loop_
_entity.id
_entity.type
_entity.pdbx_description
1 polymer ?
#
loop_
_entity_poly.entity_id
_entity_poly.type
_entity_poly.pdbx_seq_one_letter_code
_entity_poly.pdbx_strand_id
1 'polypeptide(L)'
;MSVDRELLKEVTQELWNTVKKLRPEIDRETRLQLVLKALLTIGDLPDQLQAAMVVGVCAEMDKSDIENAVGNSNTKEESNSTSVDTSTGRKVFRRSSAK
;
A
#
# COMPACT_ATOMS: atom_id res chain seq x y z
N MET A 1 -15.83 -24.06 16.39
CA MET A 1 -15.39 -23.47 15.12
C MET A 1 -13.87 -23.42 15.15
N SER A 2 -13.17 -24.31 14.46
CA SER A 2 -11.72 -24.19 14.30
C SER A 2 -11.45 -23.16 13.21
N VAL A 3 -10.70 -22.11 13.51
CA VAL A 3 -10.26 -21.16 12.48
C VAL A 3 -9.22 -21.85 11.63
N ASP A 4 -9.43 -21.83 10.31
CA ASP A 4 -8.47 -22.32 9.36
C ASP A 4 -7.27 -21.37 9.30
N ARG A 5 -6.10 -21.89 9.70
CA ARG A 5 -4.87 -21.11 9.81
C ARG A 5 -4.31 -20.72 8.45
N GLU A 6 -4.54 -21.52 7.42
CA GLU A 6 -4.06 -21.23 6.07
C GLU A 6 -4.89 -20.11 5.47
N LEU A 7 -6.22 -20.22 5.59
CA LEU A 7 -7.14 -19.17 5.20
C LEU A 7 -6.85 -17.84 5.93
N LEU A 8 -6.63 -17.89 7.25
CA LEU A 8 -6.34 -16.67 8.02
C LEU A 8 -5.06 -15.97 7.54
N LYS A 9 -4.03 -16.74 7.13
CA LYS A 9 -2.80 -16.18 6.55
C LYS A 9 -3.06 -15.53 5.21
N GLU A 10 -3.80 -16.20 4.32
CA GLU A 10 -4.15 -15.68 2.99
C GLU A 10 -4.95 -14.37 3.11
N VAL A 11 -6.02 -14.38 3.92
CA VAL A 11 -6.84 -13.19 4.18
C VAL A 11 -6.01 -12.06 4.77
N THR A 12 -5.09 -12.37 5.69
CA THR A 12 -4.18 -11.37 6.26
C THR A 12 -3.30 -10.73 5.19
N GLN A 13 -2.73 -11.53 4.28
CA GLN A 13 -1.89 -11.04 3.19
C GLN A 13 -2.68 -10.19 2.19
N GLU A 14 -3.89 -10.63 1.83
CA GLU A 14 -4.77 -9.88 0.95
C GLU A 14 -5.19 -8.54 1.56
N LEU A 15 -5.57 -8.53 2.85
CA LEU A 15 -5.91 -7.31 3.57
C LEU A 15 -4.73 -6.36 3.65
N TRP A 16 -3.53 -6.85 3.98
CA TRP A 16 -2.31 -6.04 4.03
C TRP A 16 -2.04 -5.36 2.69
N ASN A 17 -2.08 -6.12 1.59
CA ASN A 17 -1.85 -5.61 0.25
C ASN A 17 -2.95 -4.63 -0.19
N THR A 18 -4.19 -4.89 0.18
CA THR A 18 -5.34 -4.01 -0.12
C THR A 18 -5.19 -2.67 0.59
N VAL A 19 -4.84 -2.67 1.88
CA VAL A 19 -4.60 -1.43 2.62
C VAL A 19 -3.42 -0.67 2.02
N LYS A 20 -2.33 -1.36 1.65
CA LYS A 20 -1.17 -0.75 0.99
C LYS A 20 -1.54 -0.07 -0.35
N LYS A 21 -2.43 -0.66 -1.14
CA LYS A 21 -2.93 -0.10 -2.40
C LYS A 21 -3.86 1.09 -2.18
N LEU A 22 -4.78 0.99 -1.21
CA LEU A 22 -5.80 2.02 -0.96
C LEU A 22 -5.26 3.24 -0.21
N ARG A 23 -4.28 3.03 0.68
CA ARG A 23 -3.66 4.08 1.50
C ARG A 23 -2.15 3.87 1.58
N PRO A 24 -1.39 4.22 0.53
CA PRO A 24 0.06 4.05 0.52
C PRO A 24 0.77 4.96 1.53
N GLU A 25 0.14 6.06 1.95
CA GLU A 25 0.72 7.07 2.84
C GLU A 25 0.74 6.68 4.32
N ILE A 26 -0.03 5.66 4.72
CA ILE A 26 -0.05 5.25 6.13
C ILE A 26 1.21 4.47 6.46
N ASP A 27 1.75 4.75 7.64
CA ASP A 27 2.88 4.05 8.19
C ASP A 27 2.51 2.59 8.51
N ARG A 28 3.56 1.80 8.72
CA ARG A 28 3.46 0.37 8.95
C ARG A 28 2.62 0.02 10.18
N GLU A 29 2.80 0.75 11.28
CA GLU A 29 2.12 0.44 12.52
C GLU A 29 0.62 0.68 12.37
N THR A 30 0.24 1.81 11.78
CA THR A 30 -1.17 2.11 11.46
C THR A 30 -1.77 1.07 10.51
N ARG A 31 -0.99 0.55 9.54
CA ARG A 31 -1.43 -0.53 8.64
C ARG A 31 -1.71 -1.83 9.39
N LEU A 32 -0.78 -2.26 10.26
CA LEU A 32 -0.96 -3.45 11.09
C LEU A 32 -2.20 -3.33 11.98
N GLN A 33 -2.38 -2.17 12.63
CA GLN A 33 -3.55 -1.89 13.46
C GLN A 33 -4.85 -1.98 12.65
N LEU A 34 -4.87 -1.49 11.42
CA LEU A 34 -6.02 -1.59 10.51
C LEU A 34 -6.37 -3.04 10.17
N VAL A 35 -5.37 -3.87 9.82
CA VAL A 35 -5.57 -5.29 9.50
C VAL A 35 -6.11 -6.05 10.71
N LEU A 36 -5.48 -5.89 11.88
CA LEU A 36 -5.94 -6.51 13.13
C LEU A 36 -7.36 -6.07 13.50
N LYS A 37 -7.65 -4.77 13.38
CA LYS A 37 -8.98 -4.23 13.68
C LYS A 37 -10.04 -4.77 12.73
N ALA A 38 -9.73 -4.95 11.44
CA ALA A 38 -10.64 -5.56 10.49
C ALA A 38 -10.99 -7.00 10.88
N LEU A 39 -9.98 -7.84 11.16
CA LEU A 39 -10.18 -9.25 11.53
C LEU A 39 -10.95 -9.40 12.85
N LEU A 40 -10.67 -8.55 13.85
CA LEU A 40 -11.42 -8.50 15.10
C LEU A 40 -12.89 -8.09 14.88
N THR A 41 -13.14 -7.13 13.98
CA THR A 41 -14.49 -6.62 13.72
C THR A 41 -15.36 -7.65 13.00
N ILE A 42 -14.77 -8.44 12.10
CA ILE A 42 -15.46 -9.51 11.36
C ILE A 42 -15.71 -10.72 12.28
N GLY A 43 -14.86 -10.94 13.28
CA GLY A 43 -14.94 -12.08 14.18
C GLY A 43 -14.06 -13.26 13.77
N ASP A 44 -13.18 -13.08 12.79
CA ASP A 44 -12.23 -14.09 12.32
C ASP A 44 -11.04 -14.29 13.26
N LEU A 45 -10.93 -13.45 14.30
CA LEU A 45 -9.83 -13.46 15.27
C LEU A 45 -10.35 -13.72 16.70
N PRO A 46 -10.80 -14.94 17.02
CA PRO A 46 -11.41 -15.27 18.31
C PRO A 46 -10.42 -15.39 19.47
N ASP A 47 -9.12 -15.53 19.22
CA ASP A 47 -8.12 -15.81 20.25
C ASP A 47 -6.79 -15.08 20.04
N GLN A 48 -6.09 -14.81 21.14
CA GLN A 48 -4.83 -14.08 21.19
C GLN A 48 -3.70 -14.79 20.44
N LEU A 49 -3.72 -16.13 20.38
CA LEU A 49 -2.75 -16.90 19.60
C LEU A 49 -2.84 -16.58 18.10
N GLN A 50 -4.05 -16.44 17.57
CA GLN A 50 -4.26 -16.12 16.17
C GLN A 50 -3.89 -14.67 15.88
N ALA A 51 -4.15 -13.75 16.82
CA ALA A 51 -3.69 -12.37 16.72
C ALA A 51 -2.16 -12.27 16.64
N ALA A 52 -1.44 -13.03 17.47
CA ALA A 52 0.02 -13.08 17.40
C ALA A 52 0.51 -13.62 16.05
N MET A 53 -0.19 -14.60 15.47
CA MET A 53 0.12 -15.13 14.13
C MET A 53 -0.03 -14.05 13.05
N VAL A 54 -1.14 -13.30 13.05
CA VAL A 54 -1.38 -12.20 12.11
C VAL A 54 -0.28 -11.14 12.20
N VAL A 55 0.11 -10.75 13.43
CA VAL A 55 1.23 -9.83 13.65
C VAL A 55 2.52 -10.38 13.04
N GLY A 56 2.80 -11.67 13.23
CA GLY A 56 3.95 -12.34 12.62
C GLY A 56 3.94 -12.28 11.09
N VAL A 57 2.82 -12.62 10.46
CA VAL A 57 2.65 -12.57 9.00
C VAL A 57 2.85 -11.15 8.47
N CYS A 58 2.23 -10.15 9.09
CA CYS A 58 2.42 -8.76 8.69
C CYS A 58 3.89 -8.30 8.87
N ALA A 59 4.58 -8.80 9.89
CA ALA A 59 5.99 -8.49 10.09
C ALA A 59 6.91 -9.12 9.02
N GLU A 60 6.58 -10.31 8.53
CA GLU A 60 7.29 -10.95 7.41
C GLU A 60 7.06 -10.19 6.09
N MET A 61 5.81 -9.80 5.81
CA MET A 61 5.48 -9.01 4.62
C MET A 61 6.20 -7.66 4.60
N ASP A 62 6.30 -7.00 5.75
CA ASP A 62 7.02 -5.73 5.87
C ASP A 62 8.51 -5.87 5.53
N LYS A 63 9.18 -6.94 5.98
CA LYS A 63 10.58 -7.20 5.62
C LYS A 63 10.74 -7.40 4.12
N SER A 64 9.84 -8.17 3.50
CA SER A 64 9.85 -8.39 2.05
C SER A 64 9.65 -7.09 1.27
N ASP A 65 8.86 -6.16 1.78
CA ASP A 65 8.64 -4.85 1.15
C ASP A 65 9.92 -3.99 1.16
N ILE A 66 10.68 -4.03 2.25
CA ILE A 66 11.94 -3.30 2.38
C ILE A 66 13.01 -3.92 1.47
N GLU A 67 13.12 -5.25 1.43
CA GLU A 67 14.07 -5.95 0.55
C GLU A 67 13.79 -5.68 -0.93
N ASN A 68 12.52 -5.67 -1.34
CA ASN A 68 12.13 -5.34 -2.71
C ASN A 68 12.37 -3.87 -3.07
N ALA A 69 12.29 -2.94 -2.10
CA ALA A 69 12.61 -1.53 -2.33
C ALA A 69 14.10 -1.28 -2.59
N VAL A 70 14.98 -2.07 -1.96
CA VAL A 70 16.45 -1.95 -2.12
C VAL A 70 16.94 -2.53 -3.46
N GLY A 71 16.19 -3.46 -4.08
CA GLY A 71 16.54 -4.08 -5.36
C GLY A 71 16.22 -3.26 -6.63
N ASN A 72 15.44 -2.17 -6.52
CA ASN A 72 14.86 -1.50 -7.69
C ASN A 72 15.38 -0.06 -7.95
N SER A 73 16.46 0.36 -7.29
CA SER A 73 17.11 1.65 -7.55
C SER A 73 18.17 1.54 -8.65
N ASN A 74 17.75 1.33 -9.90
CA ASN A 74 18.59 1.62 -11.06
C ASN A 74 17.76 1.87 -12.31
N THR A 75 17.31 3.11 -12.50
CA THR A 75 17.31 3.73 -13.83
C THR A 75 17.49 5.25 -13.67
N LYS A 76 18.71 5.70 -14.02
CA LYS A 76 19.18 7.08 -14.12
C LYS A 76 18.39 7.89 -15.15
N GLU A 77 18.00 9.11 -14.76
CA GLU A 77 18.49 10.42 -15.23
C GLU A 77 17.95 10.91 -16.59
N GLU A 78 17.40 12.14 -16.52
CA GLU A 78 17.48 13.24 -17.47
C GLU A 78 17.44 12.95 -18.98
N SER A 79 16.36 13.43 -19.63
CA SER A 79 16.48 14.54 -20.60
C SER A 79 15.15 14.83 -21.31
N ASN A 80 15.04 16.09 -21.70
CA ASN A 80 14.30 16.61 -22.84
C ASN A 80 12.96 17.33 -22.59
N SER A 81 13.13 18.65 -22.47
CA SER A 81 12.26 19.71 -22.98
C SER A 81 11.39 19.34 -24.19
N THR A 82 10.18 19.90 -24.16
CA THR A 82 9.34 20.34 -25.30
C THR A 82 8.92 19.27 -26.32
N SER A 83 7.67 18.83 -26.21
CA SER A 83 6.75 18.85 -27.35
C SER A 83 5.30 18.82 -26.86
N VAL A 84 4.51 19.71 -27.45
CA VAL A 84 3.07 19.88 -27.25
C VAL A 84 2.36 18.80 -28.04
N ASP A 85 1.35 18.12 -27.47
CA ASP A 85 0.31 17.52 -28.31
C ASP A 85 -1.09 17.72 -27.70
N THR A 86 -1.97 18.16 -28.57
CA THR A 86 -3.28 18.75 -28.29
C THR A 86 -4.38 17.75 -28.60
N SER A 87 -5.26 17.44 -27.65
CA SER A 87 -6.48 16.66 -27.94
C SER A 87 -7.78 17.26 -27.40
N THR A 88 -7.80 18.50 -26.91
CA THR A 88 -9.05 19.23 -26.58
C THR A 88 -8.91 20.73 -26.85
N GLY A 89 -9.61 21.21 -27.88
CA GLY A 89 -9.35 22.49 -28.56
C GLY A 89 -9.81 23.77 -27.83
N ARG A 90 -9.14 24.16 -26.74
CA ARG A 90 -9.09 25.57 -26.30
C ARG A 90 -7.71 25.95 -25.79
N LYS A 91 -7.06 26.87 -26.49
CA LYS A 91 -5.75 27.42 -26.13
C LYS A 91 -5.94 28.49 -25.04
N VAL A 92 -5.58 28.20 -23.79
CA VAL A 92 -5.61 29.17 -22.69
C VAL A 92 -4.26 29.89 -22.64
N PHE A 93 -4.23 31.15 -23.06
CA PHE A 93 -3.07 32.03 -22.83
C PHE A 93 -3.21 32.72 -21.47
N ARG A 94 -2.27 32.45 -20.56
CA ARG A 94 -2.11 33.27 -19.36
C ARG A 94 -1.46 34.59 -19.78
N ARG A 95 -2.21 35.69 -19.77
CA ARG A 95 -1.65 37.05 -19.89
C ARG A 95 -0.97 37.42 -18.57
N SER A 96 0.35 37.42 -18.53
CA SER A 96 1.11 38.12 -17.49
C SER A 96 0.96 39.63 -17.73
N SER A 97 0.14 40.29 -16.90
CA SER A 97 0.10 41.76 -16.89
C SER A 97 1.23 42.24 -15.98
N ALA A 98 2.25 42.84 -16.60
CA ALA A 98 3.20 43.71 -15.94
C ALA A 98 2.91 45.14 -16.42
N LYS A 99 2.44 46.00 -15.51
CA LYS A 99 3.03 47.31 -15.17
C LYS A 99 2.20 47.96 -14.06
#